data_AF-A0A9P6I5E6-F1
#
_entry.id   AF-A0A9P6I5E6-F1
#
_cell.length_a   1.000
_cell.length_b   1.000
_cell.length_c   1.000
_cell.angle_alpha   90.00
_cell.angle_beta   90.00
_cell.angle_gamma   90.00
#
_symmetry.space_group_name_H-M   'P 1'
#
loop_
_entity.id
_entity.type
_entity.pdbx_description
1 polymer ?
#
loop_
_entity_poly.entity_id
_entity_poly.type
_entity_poly.pdbx_seq_one_letter_code
_entity_poly.pdbx_strand_id
1 'polypeptide(L)'
;MHLMYTLDEAGNRLYTLKKVVDGKVTKSAHPARFSPDDKWSRQRVTLKRRFNLLLTQQNNRTDQSIMTVTACSTGRREHQHCAAWE
;
A
#
# COMPACT_ATOMS: atom_id res chain seq x y z
N MET A 1 -25.16 -8.26 0.75
CA MET A 1 -24.85 -7.46 1.96
C MET A 1 -25.24 -6.01 1.70
N HIS A 2 -26.15 -5.46 2.50
CA HIS A 2 -26.72 -4.12 2.29
C HIS A 2 -26.01 -3.02 3.08
N LEU A 3 -25.18 -3.37 4.07
CA LEU A 3 -24.48 -2.39 4.89
C LEU A 3 -23.30 -1.78 4.11
N MET A 4 -23.33 -0.47 3.98
CA MET A 4 -22.33 0.34 3.28
C MET A 4 -21.70 1.34 4.26
N TYR A 5 -20.58 1.94 3.86
CA TYR A 5 -19.95 3.02 4.62
C TYR A 5 -19.25 4.06 3.75
N THR A 6 -19.05 5.24 4.31
CA THR A 6 -18.12 6.27 3.85
C THR A 6 -17.06 6.53 4.93
N LEU A 7 -15.94 7.14 4.55
CA LEU A 7 -14.91 7.59 5.48
C LEU A 7 -15.09 9.08 5.75
N ASP A 8 -15.08 9.44 7.03
CA ASP A 8 -15.08 10.81 7.50
C ASP A 8 -13.67 11.43 7.45
N GLU A 9 -13.54 12.73 7.68
CA GLU A 9 -12.25 13.45 7.70
C GLU A 9 -11.30 12.90 8.77
N ALA A 10 -11.84 12.45 9.90
CA ALA A 10 -11.09 11.78 10.97
C ALA A 10 -10.75 10.30 10.67
N GLY A 11 -11.17 9.76 9.53
CA GLY A 11 -10.94 8.35 9.15
C GLY A 11 -11.91 7.34 9.77
N ASN A 12 -12.92 7.82 10.51
CA ASN A 12 -13.98 6.98 11.07
C ASN A 12 -14.97 6.51 9.99
N ARG A 13 -15.58 5.33 10.20
CA ARG A 13 -16.57 4.77 9.27
C ARG A 13 -17.97 5.25 9.63
N LEU A 14 -18.64 5.90 8.68
CA LEU A 14 -20.05 6.28 8.79
C LEU A 14 -20.89 5.27 8.00
N TYR A 15 -21.73 4.51 8.72
CA TYR A 15 -22.52 3.43 8.11
C TYR A 15 -23.84 3.93 7.52
N THR A 16 -24.23 3.34 6.39
CA THR A 16 -25.45 3.70 5.67
C THR A 16 -25.95 2.52 4.83
N LEU A 17 -27.22 2.53 4.46
CA LEU A 17 -27.81 1.60 3.49
C LEU A 17 -27.83 2.18 2.06
N LYS A 18 -27.53 3.47 1.91
CA LYS A 18 -27.52 4.17 0.62
C LYS A 18 -26.27 3.82 -0.18
N LYS A 19 -26.41 3.69 -1.50
CA LYS A 19 -25.29 3.43 -2.43
C LYS A 19 -24.48 4.68 -2.78
N VAL A 20 -25.11 5.86 -2.66
CA VAL A 20 -24.49 7.16 -2.91
C VAL A 20 -24.91 8.11 -1.79
N VAL A 21 -23.93 8.81 -1.23
CA VAL A 21 -24.12 9.84 -0.20
C VAL A 21 -23.24 11.02 -0.60
N ASP A 22 -23.81 12.22 -0.71
CA ASP A 22 -23.10 13.46 -1.06
C ASP A 22 -22.22 13.36 -2.31
N GLY A 23 -22.73 12.67 -3.34
CA GLY A 23 -22.00 12.40 -4.60
C GLY A 23 -20.88 11.37 -4.50
N LYS A 24 -20.55 10.87 -3.31
CA LYS A 24 -19.55 9.83 -3.09
C LYS A 24 -20.20 8.45 -3.13
N VAL A 25 -19.59 7.51 -3.87
CA VAL A 25 -20.02 6.12 -3.91
C VAL A 25 -19.60 5.41 -2.63
N THR A 26 -20.54 4.75 -1.97
CA THR A 26 -20.31 4.07 -0.70
C THR A 26 -19.65 2.70 -0.91
N LYS A 27 -18.84 2.27 0.06
CA LYS A 27 -18.13 0.98 0.01
C LYS A 27 -18.88 -0.05 0.86
N SER A 28 -18.78 -1.33 0.51
CA SER A 28 -19.37 -2.40 1.33
C SER A 28 -18.67 -2.50 2.67
N ALA A 29 -19.45 -2.52 3.76
CA ALA A 29 -18.90 -2.66 5.11
C ALA A 29 -18.31 -4.05 5.39
N HIS A 30 -18.64 -5.03 4.55
CA HIS A 30 -18.23 -6.41 4.71
C HIS A 30 -16.99 -6.71 3.86
N PRO A 31 -16.02 -7.48 4.38
CA PRO A 31 -14.86 -7.91 3.63
C PRO A 31 -15.25 -8.91 2.52
N ALA A 32 -14.39 -9.03 1.51
CA ALA A 32 -14.56 -10.03 0.47
C ALA A 32 -14.48 -11.45 1.07
N ARG A 33 -15.39 -12.33 0.66
CA ARG A 33 -15.43 -13.73 1.12
C ARG A 33 -14.16 -14.46 0.69
N PHE A 34 -13.50 -15.12 1.64
CA PHE A 34 -12.44 -16.07 1.32
C PHE A 34 -13.05 -17.36 0.76
N SER A 35 -12.53 -17.82 -0.36
CA SER A 35 -12.93 -19.08 -0.97
C SER A 35 -11.66 -19.85 -1.34
N PRO A 36 -11.51 -21.11 -0.89
CA PRO A 36 -10.30 -21.89 -1.14
C PRO A 36 -10.11 -22.24 -2.63
N ASP A 37 -11.18 -22.22 -3.41
CA ASP A 37 -11.25 -22.43 -4.86
C ASP A 37 -11.00 -21.15 -5.69
N ASP A 38 -10.70 -20.01 -5.05
CA ASP A 38 -10.48 -18.74 -5.76
C ASP A 38 -9.20 -18.75 -6.61
N LYS A 39 -9.40 -18.98 -7.92
CA LYS A 39 -8.37 -19.01 -8.96
C LYS A 39 -7.53 -17.72 -9.04
N TRP A 40 -8.07 -16.56 -8.63
CA TRP A 40 -7.40 -15.27 -8.76
C TRP A 40 -6.66 -14.81 -7.50
N SER A 41 -6.58 -15.67 -6.48
CA SER A 41 -5.90 -15.39 -5.22
C SER A 41 -4.42 -15.00 -5.41
N ARG A 42 -3.68 -15.74 -6.26
CA ARG A 42 -2.26 -15.47 -6.56
C ARG A 42 -2.06 -14.10 -7.20
N GLN A 43 -2.89 -13.76 -8.18
CA GLN A 43 -2.83 -12.53 -8.96
C GLN A 43 -3.07 -11.32 -8.06
N ARG A 44 -4.02 -11.40 -7.12
CA ARG A 44 -4.25 -10.34 -6.13
C ARG A 44 -3.03 -10.06 -5.27
N VAL A 45 -2.33 -11.11 -4.83
CA VAL A 45 -1.10 -10.96 -4.03
C VAL A 45 0.03 -10.36 -4.88
N THR A 46 0.20 -10.80 -6.13
CA THR A 46 1.21 -10.25 -7.04
C THR A 46 0.99 -8.76 -7.31
N LEU A 47 -0.26 -8.33 -7.53
CA LEU A 47 -0.58 -6.91 -7.70
C LEU A 47 -0.25 -6.09 -6.45
N LYS A 48 -0.65 -6.56 -5.26
CA LYS A 48 -0.31 -5.88 -3.99
C LYS A 48 1.20 -5.75 -3.79
N ARG A 49 1.97 -6.78 -4.17
CA ARG A 49 3.45 -6.77 -4.11
C ARG A 49 4.07 -5.71 -5.01
N ARG A 50 3.57 -5.55 -6.24
CA ARG A 50 4.12 -4.58 -7.22
C ARG A 50 3.94 -3.13 -6.75
N PHE A 51 2.84 -2.85 -6.06
CA PHE A 51 2.53 -1.50 -5.57
C PHE A 51 2.98 -1.25 -4.12
N ASN A 52 3.78 -2.14 -3.52
CA ASN A 52 4.23 -2.03 -2.13
C ASN A 52 3.07 -1.83 -1.12
N LEU A 53 1.93 -2.48 -1.38
CA LEU A 53 0.73 -2.43 -0.55
C LEU A 53 0.63 -3.59 0.44
N LEU A 54 1.59 -4.52 0.42
CA LEU A 54 1.65 -5.55 1.45
C LEU A 54 2.15 -4.96 2.76
N LEU A 55 1.50 -5.34 3.85
CA LEU A 55 1.89 -4.91 5.20
C LEU A 55 3.35 -5.30 5.53
N THR A 56 3.83 -6.43 5.00
CA THR A 56 5.22 -6.89 5.17
C THR A 56 6.26 -6.04 4.44
N GLN A 57 5.85 -5.22 3.47
CA GLN A 57 6.73 -4.33 2.70
C GLN A 57 6.73 -2.90 3.25
N GLN A 58 5.68 -2.52 3.97
CA GLN A 58 5.61 -1.21 4.60
C GLN A 58 6.45 -1.28 5.87
N ASN A 59 7.66 -0.71 5.81
CA ASN A 59 8.44 -0.44 7.02
C ASN A 59 7.53 0.35 7.96
N ASN A 60 7.33 -0.11 9.20
CA ASN A 60 6.40 0.49 10.16
C ASN A 60 6.64 2.01 10.19
N ARG A 61 5.83 2.77 9.47
CA ARG A 61 5.85 4.23 9.48
C ARG A 61 5.15 4.64 10.76
N THR A 62 5.85 4.50 11.88
CA THR A 62 5.64 5.40 12.99
C THR A 62 6.12 6.77 12.55
N ASP A 63 5.19 7.72 12.66
CA ASP A 63 5.34 9.17 12.60
C ASP A 63 5.29 9.91 11.24
N GLN A 64 4.22 10.71 11.16
CA GLN A 64 4.25 12.17 11.12
C GLN A 64 5.49 12.81 10.46
N SER A 65 5.21 13.66 9.48
CA SER A 65 6.13 14.64 8.88
C SER A 65 7.43 14.10 8.26
N ILE A 66 7.50 14.12 6.93
CA ILE A 66 8.79 14.32 6.26
C ILE A 66 8.60 15.35 5.17
N MET A 67 8.59 16.60 5.62
CA MET A 67 9.16 17.68 4.83
C MET A 67 10.67 17.65 5.08
N THR A 68 11.43 17.90 4.01
CA THR A 68 12.83 18.37 3.95
C THR A 68 13.97 17.37 3.63
N VAL A 69 14.68 17.79 2.57
CA VAL A 69 16.08 17.60 2.13
C VAL A 69 16.61 16.18 1.88
N THR A 70 17.02 15.91 0.63
CA THR A 70 18.40 15.53 0.27
C THR A 70 18.52 15.47 -1.26
N ALA A 71 19.09 16.52 -1.87
CA ALA A 71 19.74 16.41 -3.17
C ALA A 71 21.26 16.32 -2.92
N CYS A 72 21.77 15.11 -2.71
CA CYS A 72 23.20 14.82 -2.75
C CYS A 72 23.45 14.02 -4.03
N SER A 73 23.96 14.71 -5.05
CA SER A 73 24.30 14.11 -6.34
C SER A 73 25.81 13.97 -6.48
N THR A 74 26.20 12.70 -6.64
CA THR A 74 27.23 12.19 -7.58
C THR A 74 28.74 12.33 -7.30
N GLY A 75 29.40 11.16 -7.38
CA GLY A 75 30.80 10.94 -7.81
C GLY A 75 31.62 10.17 -6.78
N ARG A 76 32.39 9.09 -7.06
CA ARG A 76 32.81 8.36 -8.27
C ARG A 76 33.44 7.05 -7.73
N ARG A 77 33.14 5.88 -8.34
CA ARG A 77 33.69 4.56 -7.97
C ARG A 77 35.08 4.41 -8.57
N GLU A 78 36.11 4.18 -7.75
CA GLU A 78 37.43 3.74 -8.20
C GLU A 78 37.54 2.21 -8.18
N HIS A 79 38.12 1.69 -9.26
CA HIS A 79 38.42 0.30 -9.51
C HIS A 79 39.62 -0.17 -8.66
N GLN A 80 39.50 -1.30 -7.96
CA GLN A 80 40.65 -2.05 -7.45
C GLN A 80 40.55 -3.50 -7.95
N HIS A 81 41.28 -3.75 -9.04
CA HIS A 81 41.70 -5.08 -9.46
C HIS A 81 43.05 -5.34 -8.77
N CYS A 82 43.09 -6.23 -7.78
CA CYS A 82 44.34 -6.76 -7.24
C CYS A 82 44.87 -7.82 -8.21
N ALA A 83 46.01 -7.52 -8.83
CA ALA A 83 46.87 -8.47 -9.53
C ALA A 83 48.31 -8.25 -9.07
N ALA A 84 49.06 -9.36 -8.96
CA ALA A 84 50.44 -9.51 -8.48
C ALA A 84 50.57 -9.41 -6.94
N TRP A 85 51.25 -10.33 -6.25
CA TRP A 85 52.60 -10.84 -6.51
C TRP A 85 52.80 -12.30 -6.05
N GLU A 86 53.87 -12.88 -6.59
CA GLU A 86 54.51 -14.21 -6.43
C GLU A 86 54.18 -15.08 -5.22
#